data_AF-A0A9D2H4U4-F1
#
_entry.id   AF-A0A9D2H4U4-F1
#
_cell.length_a   1.000
_cell.length_b   1.000
_cell.length_c   1.000
_cell.angle_alpha   90.00
_cell.angle_beta   90.00
_cell.angle_gamma   90.00
#
_symmetry.space_group_name_H-M   'P 1'
#
loop_
_entity.id
_entity.type
_entity.pdbx_description
1 polymer ?
#
loop_
_entity_poly.entity_id
_entity_poly.type
_entity_poly.pdbx_seq_one_letter_code
_entity_poly.pdbx_strand_id
1 'polypeptide(L)'
;MTDASARADAVYDKLVARAGEAWVEPRLERTARILEYLDNPQRTYRVVHITGTNGKTSTARIIESLVRAHGLRTGLFTSPHLVRFTERILIDGEPIADEAVVDAWDEIEPFIGLVDAELAAEDQNPLTYFELLTVLAFVACADAPVDVLVLEVGMGGAWDSTNTADGDVAVFSPIDVDHAARLGETPEQIAEVKAGIIKRGARVVSARQSAPVAAVLRRVAGEVGAEIAFAGGEFDLEDAKLAVGGQIVRVRGLADSYADEYLPLYGRHQGENAALAIAAVESLIGDGRQRIADDVRTEGFAAATSPGRLQLIGTEPTALVDGAHNPHGARALVAALGEYFDFDEWGVVLGAMADKDIPGLIRELVPVTTHLFATEADSERSASADEVADAAEVSGLRPTAHPNIVDAMDAAREWAAEGEKRAIVVAGSILLGGEAIALARVEGWKR
;
A
#
# COMPACT_ATOMS: atom_id res chain seq x y z
N MET A 1 12.54 3.87 -25.54
CA MET A 1 11.84 5.00 -24.90
C MET A 1 11.05 5.71 -25.98
N THR A 2 9.72 5.75 -25.85
CA THR A 2 8.83 6.50 -26.76
C THR A 2 8.83 7.99 -26.40
N ASP A 3 8.34 8.85 -27.30
CA ASP A 3 8.17 10.29 -27.01
C ASP A 3 7.24 10.51 -25.80
N ALA A 4 6.14 9.75 -25.71
CA ALA A 4 5.22 9.80 -24.57
C ALA A 4 5.89 9.40 -23.25
N SER A 5 6.74 8.38 -23.25
CA SER A 5 7.48 7.96 -22.05
C SER A 5 8.38 9.07 -21.54
N ALA A 6 9.12 9.75 -22.42
CA ALA A 6 9.96 10.89 -22.01
C ALA A 6 9.12 12.07 -21.49
N ARG A 7 7.94 12.32 -22.07
CA ARG A 7 7.01 13.36 -21.59
C ARG A 7 6.41 13.02 -20.23
N ALA A 8 6.02 11.77 -20.00
CA ALA A 8 5.53 11.31 -18.70
C ALA A 8 6.62 11.40 -17.62
N ASP A 9 7.87 11.09 -17.97
CA ASP A 9 9.00 11.26 -17.07
C ASP A 9 9.23 12.76 -16.74
N ALA A 10 9.06 13.66 -17.72
CA ALA A 10 9.10 15.10 -17.47
C ALA A 10 7.94 15.60 -16.58
N VAL A 11 6.76 14.99 -16.67
CA VAL A 11 5.66 15.24 -15.71
C VAL A 11 6.07 14.82 -14.30
N TYR A 12 6.70 13.65 -14.17
CA TYR A 12 7.21 13.18 -12.89
C TYR A 12 8.30 14.10 -12.32
N ASP A 13 9.22 14.60 -13.13
CA ASP A 13 10.23 15.58 -12.70
C ASP A 13 9.58 16.85 -12.13
N LYS A 14 8.50 17.35 -12.78
CA LYS A 14 7.73 18.49 -12.27
C LYS A 14 7.05 18.19 -10.93
N LEU A 15 6.52 16.98 -10.76
CA LEU A 15 5.95 16.54 -9.49
C LEU A 15 7.03 16.48 -8.41
N VAL A 16 8.16 15.82 -8.65
CA VAL A 16 9.26 15.63 -7.69
C VAL A 16 9.92 16.96 -7.29
N ALA A 17 9.89 17.98 -8.15
CA ALA A 17 10.35 19.32 -7.82
C ALA A 17 9.47 20.04 -6.77
N ARG A 18 8.27 19.53 -6.47
CA ARG A 18 7.40 20.05 -5.40
C ARG A 18 7.84 19.53 -4.03
N ALA A 19 7.31 20.12 -2.96
CA ALA A 19 7.46 19.55 -1.62
C ALA A 19 6.94 18.10 -1.60
N GLY A 20 7.80 17.16 -1.20
CA GLY A 20 7.56 15.72 -1.34
C GLY A 20 6.47 15.16 -0.42
N GLU A 21 6.15 13.87 -0.57
CA GLU A 21 5.08 13.16 0.17
C GLU A 21 5.21 13.19 1.69
N ALA A 22 6.43 13.38 2.19
CA ALA A 22 6.68 13.54 3.62
C ALA A 22 6.25 14.92 4.13
N TRP A 23 5.98 15.87 3.27
CA TRP A 23 5.66 17.23 3.67
C TRP A 23 4.14 17.41 3.70
N VAL A 24 3.58 16.99 4.82
CA VAL A 24 2.14 16.94 5.05
C VAL A 24 1.69 18.21 5.76
N GLU A 25 0.89 19.02 5.08
CA GLU A 25 0.11 20.08 5.71
C GLU A 25 -1.35 19.61 5.84
N PRO A 26 -1.97 19.68 7.04
CA PRO A 26 -3.34 19.22 7.24
C PRO A 26 -4.35 20.21 6.62
N ARG A 27 -4.45 20.27 5.30
CA ARG A 27 -5.24 21.24 4.54
C ARG A 27 -5.83 20.63 3.27
N LEU A 28 -7.08 20.21 3.36
CA LEU A 28 -7.81 19.62 2.23
C LEU A 28 -8.19 20.66 1.17
N GLU A 29 -8.27 21.93 1.58
CA GLU A 29 -8.87 23.03 0.84
C GLU A 29 -8.09 23.36 -0.44
N ARG A 30 -6.77 23.19 -0.45
CA ARG A 30 -5.93 23.48 -1.62
C ARG A 30 -6.16 22.49 -2.75
N THR A 31 -6.22 21.20 -2.41
CA THR A 31 -6.59 20.14 -3.36
C THR A 31 -8.03 20.35 -3.84
N ALA A 32 -8.95 20.67 -2.93
CA ALA A 32 -10.34 20.95 -3.30
C ALA A 32 -10.46 22.15 -4.26
N ARG A 33 -9.62 23.18 -4.09
CA ARG A 33 -9.64 24.40 -4.90
C ARG A 33 -9.28 24.14 -6.37
N ILE A 34 -8.23 23.35 -6.64
CA ILE A 34 -7.89 22.98 -8.02
C ILE A 34 -8.96 22.04 -8.62
N LEU A 35 -9.51 21.11 -7.83
CA LEU A 35 -10.59 20.23 -8.30
C LEU A 35 -11.88 21.00 -8.62
N GLU A 36 -12.16 22.10 -7.93
CA GLU A 36 -13.28 22.99 -8.26
C GLU A 36 -13.12 23.61 -9.65
N TYR A 37 -11.90 24.02 -10.03
CA TYR A 37 -11.62 24.54 -11.36
C TYR A 37 -11.80 23.50 -12.47
N LEU A 38 -11.61 22.22 -12.13
CA LEU A 38 -11.77 21.07 -13.02
C LEU A 38 -13.21 20.51 -13.02
N ASP A 39 -14.17 21.24 -12.45
CA ASP A 39 -15.57 20.80 -12.29
C ASP A 39 -15.74 19.47 -11.51
N ASN A 40 -14.86 19.24 -10.54
CA ASN A 40 -14.89 18.12 -9.58
C ASN A 40 -14.90 16.72 -10.22
N PRO A 41 -13.84 16.33 -10.96
CA PRO A 41 -13.76 15.03 -11.65
C PRO A 41 -13.92 13.84 -10.69
N GLN A 42 -13.48 13.99 -9.44
CA GLN A 42 -13.58 12.98 -8.38
C GLN A 42 -15.01 12.64 -7.93
N ARG A 43 -16.03 13.30 -8.48
CA ARG A 43 -17.45 13.06 -8.20
C ARG A 43 -18.18 12.30 -9.32
N THR A 44 -17.47 11.90 -10.38
CA THR A 44 -18.07 11.30 -11.58
C THR A 44 -18.19 9.78 -11.52
N TYR A 45 -17.59 9.15 -10.50
CA TYR A 45 -17.55 7.71 -10.28
C TYR A 45 -17.70 7.37 -8.80
N ARG A 46 -17.91 6.09 -8.49
CA ARG A 46 -17.99 5.62 -7.10
C ARG A 46 -16.61 5.45 -6.49
N VAL A 47 -16.51 5.53 -5.17
CA VAL A 47 -15.22 5.50 -4.47
C VAL A 47 -15.21 4.48 -3.34
N VAL A 48 -14.23 3.58 -3.36
CA VAL A 48 -13.86 2.76 -2.20
C VAL A 48 -12.60 3.37 -1.60
N HIS A 49 -12.74 4.03 -0.44
CA HIS A 49 -11.66 4.81 0.17
C HIS A 49 -11.02 4.04 1.31
N ILE A 50 -9.70 3.83 1.25
CA ILE A 50 -9.00 2.87 2.10
C ILE A 50 -7.90 3.59 2.89
N THR A 51 -7.93 3.44 4.21
CA THR A 51 -6.83 3.84 5.10
C THR A 51 -6.45 2.73 6.06
N GLY A 52 -5.39 2.97 6.82
CA GLY A 52 -4.82 2.09 7.82
C GLY A 52 -3.30 2.23 7.89
N THR A 53 -2.67 1.44 8.74
CA THR A 53 -1.21 1.47 8.92
C THR A 53 -0.56 0.50 7.94
N ASN A 54 -0.93 -0.77 8.00
CA ASN A 54 -0.42 -1.82 7.11
C ASN A 54 -1.57 -2.50 6.32
N GLY A 55 -1.27 -3.08 5.16
CA GLY A 55 -2.26 -3.84 4.37
C GLY A 55 -3.15 -3.01 3.43
N LYS A 56 -3.04 -1.67 3.44
CA LYS A 56 -3.81 -0.77 2.55
C LYS A 56 -3.69 -1.16 1.07
N THR A 57 -2.48 -1.11 0.51
CA THR A 57 -2.21 -1.42 -0.90
C THR A 57 -2.68 -2.82 -1.31
N SER A 58 -2.42 -3.85 -0.49
CA SER A 58 -2.89 -5.21 -0.78
C SER A 58 -4.42 -5.27 -0.80
N THR A 59 -5.07 -4.70 0.20
CA THR A 59 -6.54 -4.66 0.29
C THR A 59 -7.12 -3.92 -0.92
N ALA A 60 -6.53 -2.78 -1.28
CA ALA A 60 -6.94 -1.99 -2.44
C ALA A 60 -6.83 -2.76 -3.76
N ARG A 61 -5.74 -3.50 -3.96
CA ARG A 61 -5.54 -4.33 -5.16
C ARG A 61 -6.48 -5.52 -5.23
N ILE A 62 -6.80 -6.14 -4.09
CA ILE A 62 -7.79 -7.23 -4.05
C ILE A 62 -9.21 -6.69 -4.31
N ILE A 63 -9.56 -5.53 -3.74
CA ILE A 63 -10.85 -4.85 -4.02
C ILE A 63 -10.94 -4.51 -5.51
N GLU A 64 -9.93 -3.86 -6.08
CA GLU A 64 -9.87 -3.53 -7.51
C GLU A 64 -10.11 -4.76 -8.37
N SER A 65 -9.38 -5.85 -8.10
CA SER A 65 -9.46 -7.07 -8.89
C SER A 65 -10.86 -7.71 -8.84
N LEU A 66 -11.48 -7.71 -7.66
CA LEU A 66 -12.86 -8.18 -7.48
C LEU A 66 -13.87 -7.28 -8.20
N VAL A 67 -13.75 -5.95 -8.08
CA VAL A 67 -14.63 -5.00 -8.76
C VAL A 67 -14.49 -5.10 -10.28
N ARG A 68 -13.26 -5.27 -10.79
CA ARG A 68 -13.01 -5.48 -12.22
C ARG A 68 -13.59 -6.79 -12.71
N ALA A 69 -13.50 -7.86 -11.92
CA ALA A 69 -14.14 -9.15 -12.23
C ALA A 69 -15.68 -9.06 -12.28
N HIS A 70 -16.29 -8.06 -11.63
CA HIS A 70 -17.72 -7.75 -11.81
C HIS A 70 -18.03 -7.10 -13.18
N GLY A 71 -17.03 -6.89 -14.04
CA GLY A 71 -17.18 -6.25 -15.34
C GLY A 71 -17.28 -4.72 -15.28
N LEU A 72 -16.92 -4.12 -14.13
CA LEU A 72 -16.87 -2.67 -13.96
C LEU A 72 -15.50 -2.15 -14.35
N ARG A 73 -15.47 -0.95 -14.93
CA ARG A 73 -14.23 -0.25 -15.25
C ARG A 73 -13.62 0.32 -13.97
N THR A 74 -12.36 0.03 -13.70
CA THR A 74 -11.73 0.34 -12.40
C THR A 74 -10.62 1.36 -12.55
N GLY A 75 -10.59 2.30 -11.60
CA GLY A 75 -9.39 3.04 -11.25
C GLY A 75 -8.82 2.51 -9.93
N LEU A 76 -7.50 2.51 -9.79
CA LEU A 76 -6.84 2.25 -8.50
C LEU A 76 -5.75 3.29 -8.28
N PHE A 77 -5.84 4.03 -7.17
CA PHE A 77 -4.79 4.96 -6.75
C PHE A 77 -4.11 4.44 -5.48
N THR A 78 -2.81 4.15 -5.55
CA THR A 78 -1.99 3.56 -4.46
C THR A 78 -0.67 4.27 -4.25
N SER A 79 -0.08 4.10 -3.07
CA SER A 79 1.22 4.69 -2.75
C SER A 79 2.03 3.87 -1.73
N PRO A 80 3.38 3.95 -1.75
CA PRO A 80 4.21 4.47 -2.83
C PRO A 80 4.30 3.49 -4.03
N HIS A 81 5.05 3.85 -5.06
CA HIS A 81 5.40 2.92 -6.16
C HIS A 81 6.68 2.14 -5.84
N LEU A 82 6.93 1.07 -6.61
CA LEU A 82 8.15 0.28 -6.50
C LEU A 82 9.20 0.70 -7.54
N VAL A 83 8.81 0.79 -8.81
CA VAL A 83 9.78 1.05 -9.90
C VAL A 83 9.41 2.29 -10.69
N ARG A 84 8.14 2.44 -11.09
CA ARG A 84 7.69 3.61 -11.86
C ARG A 84 6.47 4.27 -11.22
N PHE A 85 6.42 5.60 -11.22
CA PHE A 85 5.30 6.33 -10.60
C PHE A 85 3.94 6.04 -11.24
N THR A 86 3.89 5.58 -12.50
CA THR A 86 2.65 5.14 -13.17
C THR A 86 2.02 3.94 -12.47
N GLU A 87 2.77 3.16 -11.69
CA GLU A 87 2.23 2.08 -10.84
C GLU A 87 1.27 2.58 -9.77
N ARG A 88 1.32 3.88 -9.45
CA ARG A 88 0.44 4.50 -8.45
C ARG A 88 -0.99 4.61 -8.98
N ILE A 89 -1.20 4.69 -10.29
CA ILE A 89 -2.52 4.84 -10.90
C ILE A 89 -2.71 3.67 -11.86
N LEU A 90 -3.61 2.74 -11.54
CA LEU A 90 -4.01 1.69 -12.48
C LEU A 90 -5.36 2.02 -13.07
N ILE A 91 -5.53 1.71 -14.36
CA ILE A 91 -6.80 1.70 -15.06
C ILE A 91 -7.02 0.28 -15.56
N ASP A 92 -8.14 -0.33 -15.18
CA ASP A 92 -8.51 -1.70 -15.56
C ASP A 92 -7.44 -2.75 -15.21
N GLY A 93 -6.78 -2.57 -14.06
CA GLY A 93 -5.75 -3.47 -13.54
C GLY A 93 -4.33 -3.22 -14.07
N GLU A 94 -4.15 -2.32 -15.03
CA GLU A 94 -2.86 -2.01 -15.65
C GLU A 94 -2.36 -0.61 -15.27
N PRO A 95 -1.04 -0.39 -15.09
CA PRO A 95 -0.49 0.94 -14.89
C PRO A 95 -0.94 1.91 -15.98
N ILE A 96 -1.29 3.14 -15.58
CA ILE A 96 -1.73 4.18 -16.49
C ILE A 96 -0.73 4.36 -17.64
N ALA A 97 -1.25 4.49 -18.86
CA ALA A 97 -0.44 4.74 -20.04
C ALA A 97 0.26 6.10 -19.96
N ASP A 98 1.48 6.19 -20.47
CA ASP A 98 2.28 7.42 -20.45
C ASP A 98 1.55 8.57 -21.15
N GLU A 99 0.86 8.29 -22.26
CA GLU A 99 0.04 9.27 -22.97
C GLU A 99 -1.10 9.81 -22.08
N ALA A 100 -1.77 8.95 -21.33
CA ALA A 100 -2.87 9.37 -20.44
C ALA A 100 -2.38 10.22 -19.25
N VAL A 101 -1.17 9.95 -18.74
CA VAL A 101 -0.54 10.82 -17.73
C VAL A 101 -0.28 12.21 -18.31
N VAL A 102 0.23 12.26 -19.53
CA VAL A 102 0.57 13.50 -20.22
C VAL A 102 -0.69 14.31 -20.53
N ASP A 103 -1.73 13.67 -21.05
CA ASP A 103 -3.01 14.31 -21.36
C ASP A 103 -3.66 14.87 -20.08
N ALA A 104 -3.71 14.09 -19.00
CA ALA A 104 -4.22 14.55 -17.71
C ALA A 104 -3.36 15.69 -17.12
N TRP A 105 -2.04 15.65 -17.27
CA TRP A 105 -1.16 16.74 -16.83
C TRP A 105 -1.42 18.03 -17.60
N ASP A 106 -1.50 17.94 -18.93
CA ASP A 106 -1.75 19.08 -19.82
C ASP A 106 -3.11 19.75 -19.51
N GLU A 107 -4.10 18.98 -19.03
CA GLU A 107 -5.39 19.51 -18.54
C GLU A 107 -5.27 20.27 -17.22
N ILE A 108 -4.53 19.75 -16.24
CA ILE A 108 -4.46 20.34 -14.89
C ILE A 108 -3.47 21.51 -14.81
N GLU A 109 -2.42 21.50 -15.63
CA GLU A 109 -1.29 22.46 -15.56
C GLU A 109 -1.71 23.94 -15.57
N PRO A 110 -2.67 24.39 -16.41
CA PRO A 110 -3.15 25.77 -16.38
C PRO A 110 -3.74 26.19 -15.02
N PHE A 111 -4.38 25.28 -14.31
CA PHE A 111 -5.02 25.55 -13.02
C PHE A 111 -4.05 25.48 -11.85
N ILE A 112 -2.97 24.69 -11.97
CA ILE A 112 -1.88 24.67 -10.98
C ILE A 112 -1.32 26.08 -10.78
N GLY A 113 -1.01 26.80 -11.87
CA GLY A 113 -0.46 28.15 -11.80
C GLY A 113 -1.42 29.17 -11.16
N LEU A 114 -2.73 29.01 -11.37
CA LEU A 114 -3.75 29.86 -10.76
C LEU A 114 -3.82 29.63 -9.24
N VAL A 115 -3.90 28.37 -8.81
CA VAL A 115 -3.98 28.03 -7.39
C VAL A 115 -2.69 28.37 -6.65
N ASP A 116 -1.52 28.09 -7.24
CA ASP A 116 -0.23 28.49 -6.65
C ASP A 116 -0.13 30.01 -6.47
N ALA A 117 -0.67 30.81 -7.40
CA ALA A 117 -0.72 32.26 -7.28
C ALA A 117 -1.71 32.75 -6.20
N GLU A 118 -2.88 32.10 -6.08
CA GLU A 118 -3.84 32.35 -4.99
C GLU A 118 -3.19 32.06 -3.62
N LEU A 119 -2.49 30.93 -3.48
CA LEU A 119 -1.78 30.54 -2.27
C LEU A 119 -0.66 31.52 -1.92
N ALA A 120 0.14 31.93 -2.91
CA ALA A 120 1.21 32.91 -2.70
C ALA A 120 0.67 34.27 -2.25
N ALA A 121 -0.52 34.69 -2.72
CA ALA A 121 -1.16 35.93 -2.27
C ALA A 121 -1.61 35.88 -0.80
N GLU A 122 -1.74 34.69 -0.23
CA GLU A 122 -2.07 34.43 1.18
C GLU A 122 -0.86 33.98 2.02
N ASP A 123 0.37 34.18 1.52
CA ASP A 123 1.61 33.72 2.17
C ASP A 123 1.63 32.20 2.46
N GLN A 124 0.97 31.40 1.60
CA GLN A 124 0.91 29.95 1.70
C GLN A 124 1.88 29.28 0.71
N ASN A 125 2.32 28.08 1.07
CA ASN A 125 3.15 27.26 0.20
C ASN A 125 2.35 26.73 -1.00
N PRO A 126 2.99 26.51 -2.15
CA PRO A 126 2.33 25.99 -3.35
C PRO A 126 1.84 24.54 -3.13
N LEU A 127 1.07 24.05 -4.09
CA LEU A 127 0.61 22.65 -4.10
C LEU A 127 1.81 21.68 -4.02
N THR A 128 1.68 20.68 -3.16
CA THR A 128 2.67 19.65 -2.90
C THR A 128 2.65 18.55 -3.96
N TYR A 129 3.67 17.68 -3.95
CA TYR A 129 3.74 16.51 -4.82
C TYR A 129 2.46 15.67 -4.73
N PHE A 130 2.00 15.36 -3.51
CA PHE A 130 0.93 14.40 -3.30
C PHE A 130 -0.45 14.99 -3.65
N GLU A 131 -0.64 16.30 -3.43
CA GLU A 131 -1.84 17.02 -3.86
C GLU A 131 -1.97 16.98 -5.38
N LEU A 132 -0.91 17.32 -6.11
CA LEU A 132 -0.92 17.30 -7.58
C LEU A 132 -1.08 15.89 -8.15
N LEU A 133 -0.41 14.90 -7.56
CA LEU A 133 -0.55 13.51 -7.97
C LEU A 133 -1.99 13.01 -7.76
N THR A 134 -2.63 13.39 -6.66
CA THR A 134 -4.04 13.03 -6.39
C THR A 134 -4.98 13.66 -7.42
N VAL A 135 -4.77 14.93 -7.77
CA VAL A 135 -5.56 15.63 -8.81
C VAL A 135 -5.37 14.95 -10.17
N LEU A 136 -4.13 14.63 -10.54
CA LEU A 136 -3.82 13.89 -11.75
C LEU A 136 -4.54 12.54 -11.79
N ALA A 137 -4.52 11.79 -10.69
CA ALA A 137 -5.21 10.50 -10.60
C ALA A 137 -6.72 10.65 -10.81
N PHE A 138 -7.35 11.68 -10.22
CA PHE A 138 -8.78 11.92 -10.38
C PHE A 138 -9.17 12.30 -11.81
N VAL A 139 -8.40 13.20 -12.44
CA VAL A 139 -8.62 13.58 -13.85
C VAL A 139 -8.44 12.38 -14.75
N ALA A 140 -7.34 11.64 -14.62
CA ALA A 140 -7.08 10.46 -15.43
C ALA A 140 -8.16 9.38 -15.29
N CYS A 141 -8.71 9.17 -14.09
CA CYS A 141 -9.82 8.22 -13.88
C CYS A 141 -11.14 8.71 -14.51
N ALA A 142 -11.40 10.01 -14.47
CA ALA A 142 -12.57 10.61 -15.12
C ALA A 142 -12.48 10.53 -16.66
N ASP A 143 -11.30 10.80 -17.22
CA ASP A 143 -11.03 10.71 -18.67
C ASP A 143 -11.02 9.27 -19.19
N ALA A 144 -10.65 8.33 -18.31
CA ALA A 144 -10.75 6.89 -18.55
C ALA A 144 -12.12 6.32 -18.13
N PRO A 145 -13.23 7.06 -18.27
CA PRO A 145 -14.47 6.97 -17.48
C PRO A 145 -14.64 5.69 -16.67
N VAL A 146 -13.99 5.63 -15.50
CA VAL A 146 -14.09 4.47 -14.61
C VAL A 146 -15.45 4.44 -13.92
N ASP A 147 -15.95 3.25 -13.56
CA ASP A 147 -17.17 3.10 -12.76
C ASP A 147 -16.87 3.24 -11.26
N VAL A 148 -15.70 2.76 -10.84
CA VAL A 148 -15.26 2.73 -9.44
C VAL A 148 -13.78 3.07 -9.35
N LEU A 149 -13.44 4.03 -8.50
CA LEU A 149 -12.09 4.31 -8.05
C LEU A 149 -11.85 3.66 -6.68
N VAL A 150 -10.87 2.77 -6.61
CA VAL A 150 -10.32 2.28 -5.35
C VAL A 150 -9.19 3.20 -4.93
N LEU A 151 -9.35 3.89 -3.81
CA LEU A 151 -8.56 5.04 -3.42
C LEU A 151 -7.80 4.75 -2.12
N GLU A 152 -6.48 4.56 -2.19
CA GLU A 152 -5.64 4.43 -1.01
C GLU A 152 -5.24 5.82 -0.49
N VAL A 153 -5.47 6.05 0.81
CA VAL A 153 -4.97 7.23 1.52
C VAL A 153 -3.45 7.21 1.58
N GLY A 154 -2.80 8.33 1.24
CA GLY A 154 -1.36 8.50 1.37
C GLY A 154 -0.93 8.50 2.84
N MET A 155 -1.43 9.46 3.62
CA MET A 155 -1.14 9.56 5.05
C MET A 155 -2.33 10.07 5.87
N GLY A 156 -2.59 9.42 7.00
CA GLY A 156 -3.68 9.83 7.89
C GLY A 156 -5.05 9.48 7.31
N GLY A 157 -5.86 10.49 6.97
CA GLY A 157 -7.22 10.33 6.46
C GLY A 157 -7.96 11.66 6.36
N ALA A 158 -8.31 12.26 7.50
CA ALA A 158 -9.16 13.46 7.58
C ALA A 158 -8.73 14.63 6.68
N TRP A 159 -7.42 14.84 6.56
CA TRP A 159 -6.82 15.94 5.81
C TRP A 159 -5.94 15.48 4.65
N ASP A 160 -5.97 14.18 4.32
CA ASP A 160 -5.25 13.66 3.17
C ASP A 160 -5.91 14.17 1.87
N SER A 161 -5.11 14.47 0.84
CA SER A 161 -5.61 14.98 -0.45
C SER A 161 -6.70 14.09 -1.04
N THR A 162 -6.61 12.77 -0.84
CA THR A 162 -7.60 11.80 -1.32
C THR A 162 -8.98 11.98 -0.66
N ASN A 163 -9.06 12.60 0.52
CA ASN A 163 -10.31 12.85 1.24
C ASN A 163 -11.17 14.00 0.66
N THR A 164 -10.77 14.54 -0.49
CA THR A 164 -11.59 15.42 -1.34
C THR A 164 -12.62 14.62 -2.14
N ALA A 165 -12.42 13.31 -2.26
CA ALA A 165 -13.43 12.37 -2.71
C ALA A 165 -14.26 11.88 -1.53
N ASP A 166 -15.57 11.68 -1.74
CA ASP A 166 -16.45 11.09 -0.75
C ASP A 166 -16.57 9.59 -1.03
N GLY A 167 -16.01 8.76 -0.13
CA GLY A 167 -16.07 7.30 -0.25
C GLY A 167 -17.48 6.74 -0.04
N ASP A 168 -18.01 5.98 -1.00
CA ASP A 168 -19.21 5.15 -0.82
C ASP A 168 -18.96 4.04 0.21
N VAL A 169 -17.73 3.52 0.23
CA VAL A 169 -17.25 2.56 1.23
C VAL A 169 -15.94 3.06 1.82
N ALA A 170 -15.91 3.27 3.13
CA ALA A 170 -14.70 3.56 3.89
C ALA A 170 -14.13 2.26 4.48
N VAL A 171 -12.87 1.97 4.15
CA VAL A 171 -12.19 0.72 4.51
C VAL A 171 -11.02 1.03 5.44
N PHE A 172 -10.95 0.31 6.55
CA PHE A 172 -9.90 0.46 7.55
C PHE A 172 -9.10 -0.83 7.67
N SER A 173 -7.91 -0.87 7.08
CA SER A 173 -6.94 -1.93 7.39
C SER A 173 -6.40 -1.76 8.83
N PRO A 174 -5.60 -2.69 9.37
CA PRO A 174 -5.10 -2.59 10.74
C PRO A 174 -4.45 -1.24 11.04
N ILE A 175 -4.84 -0.62 12.16
CA ILE A 175 -4.29 0.64 12.66
C ILE A 175 -3.35 0.34 13.81
N ASP A 176 -2.10 0.76 13.64
CA ASP A 176 -1.04 0.71 14.64
C ASP A 176 -0.18 1.97 14.50
N VAL A 177 0.77 2.16 15.42
CA VAL A 177 1.69 3.29 15.42
C VAL A 177 2.58 3.28 14.18
N ASP A 178 2.43 4.32 13.37
CA ASP A 178 3.32 4.69 12.29
C ASP A 178 3.17 6.20 12.03
N HIS A 179 4.24 6.85 11.57
CA HIS A 179 4.28 8.30 11.37
C HIS A 179 3.88 9.09 12.64
N ALA A 180 4.36 8.68 13.81
CA ALA A 180 3.95 9.21 15.11
C ALA A 180 4.10 10.74 15.22
N ALA A 181 5.14 11.30 14.62
CA ALA A 181 5.39 12.74 14.58
C ALA A 181 4.28 13.56 13.90
N ARG A 182 3.40 12.93 13.10
CA ARG A 182 2.32 13.60 12.36
C ARG A 182 0.93 13.14 12.76
N LEU A 183 0.75 11.85 13.01
CA LEU A 183 -0.57 11.26 13.24
C LEU A 183 -0.90 11.09 14.74
N GLY A 184 0.10 11.19 15.61
CA GLY A 184 -0.04 10.96 17.05
C GLY A 184 0.78 9.76 17.53
N GLU A 185 1.02 9.73 18.83
CA GLU A 185 1.90 8.74 19.48
C GLU A 185 1.13 7.47 19.90
N THR A 186 -0.20 7.48 19.82
CA THR A 186 -1.04 6.33 20.19
C THR A 186 -1.94 5.86 19.05
N PRO A 187 -2.27 4.57 18.97
CA PRO A 187 -3.20 4.05 17.97
C PRO A 187 -4.55 4.77 17.93
N GLU A 188 -5.05 5.24 19.07
CA GLU A 188 -6.30 6.01 19.18
C GLU A 188 -6.20 7.36 18.47
N GLN A 189 -5.12 8.12 18.70
CA GLN A 189 -4.91 9.40 18.02
C GLN A 189 -4.81 9.21 16.51
N ILE A 190 -4.09 8.17 16.09
CA ILE A 190 -3.98 7.81 14.67
C ILE A 190 -5.35 7.41 14.11
N ALA A 191 -6.16 6.67 14.88
CA ALA A 191 -7.51 6.29 14.48
C ALA A 191 -8.43 7.50 14.32
N GLU A 192 -8.33 8.53 15.17
CA GLU A 192 -9.11 9.78 15.03
C GLU A 192 -8.85 10.45 13.68
N VAL A 193 -7.57 10.58 13.30
CA VAL A 193 -7.20 11.16 12.02
C VAL A 193 -7.69 10.28 10.86
N LYS A 194 -7.48 8.97 10.95
CA LYS A 194 -7.92 8.01 9.92
C LYS A 194 -9.43 7.99 9.74
N ALA A 195 -10.20 8.11 10.82
CA ALA A 195 -11.65 8.06 10.80
C ALA A 195 -12.30 9.20 9.99
N GLY A 196 -11.55 10.26 9.65
CA GLY A 196 -12.06 11.37 8.84
C GLY A 196 -12.41 11.02 7.38
N ILE A 197 -12.11 9.80 6.92
CA ILE A 197 -12.62 9.28 5.64
C ILE A 197 -14.07 8.77 5.74
N ILE A 198 -14.62 8.62 6.95
CA ILE A 198 -16.00 8.16 7.13
C ILE A 198 -16.95 9.30 6.77
N LYS A 199 -17.67 9.13 5.65
CA LYS A 199 -18.65 10.10 5.17
C LYS A 199 -20.08 9.69 5.53
N ARG A 200 -20.98 10.68 5.54
CA ARG A 200 -22.41 10.43 5.75
C ARG A 200 -22.97 9.56 4.62
N GLY A 201 -23.63 8.45 4.98
CA GLY A 201 -24.20 7.51 4.02
C GLY A 201 -23.22 6.48 3.48
N ALA A 202 -21.93 6.55 3.86
CA ALA A 202 -20.96 5.54 3.51
C ALA A 202 -21.19 4.24 4.29
N ARG A 203 -20.82 3.11 3.69
CA ARG A 203 -20.60 1.85 4.40
C ARG A 203 -19.19 1.86 4.99
N VAL A 204 -19.02 1.32 6.19
CA VAL A 204 -17.70 1.24 6.82
C VAL A 204 -17.34 -0.22 7.08
N VAL A 205 -16.17 -0.65 6.60
CA VAL A 205 -15.63 -1.97 6.90
C VAL A 205 -14.24 -1.83 7.51
N SER A 206 -13.96 -2.58 8.56
CA SER A 206 -12.70 -2.48 9.29
C SER A 206 -12.12 -3.86 9.56
N ALA A 207 -10.81 -4.01 9.42
CA ALA A 207 -10.06 -5.14 9.92
C ALA A 207 -10.26 -5.29 11.44
N ARG A 208 -9.70 -6.36 12.02
CA ARG A 208 -9.63 -6.49 13.47
C ARG A 208 -8.78 -5.34 14.01
N GLN A 209 -9.31 -4.63 15.00
CA GLN A 209 -8.63 -3.51 15.66
C GLN A 209 -8.48 -3.79 17.15
N SER A 210 -7.56 -3.06 17.79
CA SER A 210 -7.55 -2.98 19.25
C SER A 210 -8.86 -2.35 19.77
N ALA A 211 -9.25 -2.68 21.01
CA ALA A 211 -10.49 -2.15 21.58
C ALA A 211 -10.57 -0.60 21.57
N PRO A 212 -9.48 0.14 21.90
CA PRO A 212 -9.50 1.59 21.83
C PRO A 212 -9.71 2.14 20.41
N VAL A 213 -9.02 1.59 19.41
CA VAL A 213 -9.19 1.97 18.00
C VAL A 213 -10.62 1.68 17.53
N ALA A 214 -11.14 0.48 17.84
CA ALA A 214 -12.50 0.11 17.47
C ALA A 214 -13.55 1.04 18.11
N ALA A 215 -13.30 1.56 19.32
CA ALA A 215 -14.18 2.53 19.97
C ALA A 215 -14.22 3.87 19.24
N VAL A 216 -13.07 4.37 18.76
CA VAL A 216 -12.98 5.59 17.94
C VAL A 216 -13.78 5.42 16.64
N LEU A 217 -13.52 4.34 15.90
CA LEU A 217 -14.20 4.11 14.61
C LEU A 217 -15.73 3.99 14.78
N ARG A 218 -16.21 3.29 15.82
CA ARG A 218 -17.64 3.21 16.11
C ARG A 218 -18.25 4.56 16.47
N ARG A 219 -17.55 5.37 17.27
CA ARG A 219 -18.02 6.70 17.66
C ARG A 219 -18.19 7.59 16.43
N VAL A 220 -17.14 7.70 15.59
CA VAL A 220 -17.17 8.54 14.39
C VAL A 220 -18.21 8.06 13.38
N ALA A 221 -18.32 6.74 13.15
CA ALA A 221 -19.38 6.18 12.32
C ALA A 221 -20.78 6.54 12.85
N GLY A 222 -21.00 6.44 14.16
CA GLY A 222 -22.26 6.80 14.80
C GLY A 222 -22.59 8.30 14.69
N GLU A 223 -21.60 9.19 14.75
CA GLU A 223 -21.77 10.65 14.62
C GLU A 223 -22.32 11.05 13.25
N VAL A 224 -21.95 10.34 12.18
CA VAL A 224 -22.43 10.61 10.81
C VAL A 224 -23.51 9.62 10.33
N GLY A 225 -23.94 8.70 11.20
CA GLY A 225 -24.96 7.69 10.90
C GLY A 225 -24.53 6.64 9.87
N ALA A 226 -23.23 6.34 9.78
CA ALA A 226 -22.69 5.27 8.93
C ALA A 226 -22.76 3.91 9.64
N GLU A 227 -23.08 2.86 8.89
CA GLU A 227 -23.06 1.48 9.40
C GLU A 227 -21.65 0.90 9.28
N ILE A 228 -21.13 0.35 10.38
CA ILE A 228 -19.77 -0.19 10.48
C ILE A 228 -19.77 -1.69 10.79
N ALA A 229 -18.98 -2.44 10.02
CA ALA A 229 -18.72 -3.86 10.22
C ALA A 229 -17.23 -4.10 10.51
N PHE A 230 -16.92 -5.03 11.43
CA PHE A 230 -15.56 -5.40 11.80
C PHE A 230 -15.26 -6.85 11.48
N ALA A 231 -14.02 -7.09 11.02
CA ALA A 231 -13.48 -8.43 10.97
C ALA A 231 -13.46 -9.05 12.38
N GLY A 232 -13.80 -10.34 12.47
CA GLY A 232 -14.03 -11.04 13.73
C GLY A 232 -15.41 -10.88 14.35
N GLY A 233 -16.24 -9.99 13.80
CA GLY A 233 -17.65 -9.84 14.14
C GLY A 233 -18.49 -10.18 12.93
N GLU A 234 -18.83 -9.18 12.14
CA GLU A 234 -19.76 -9.27 11.00
C GLU A 234 -19.18 -10.07 9.82
N PHE A 235 -17.86 -10.09 9.65
CA PHE A 235 -17.14 -10.91 8.66
C PHE A 235 -15.82 -11.41 9.26
N ASP A 236 -15.14 -12.39 8.66
CA ASP A 236 -13.82 -12.85 9.12
C ASP A 236 -13.10 -13.77 8.11
N LEU A 237 -11.77 -13.90 8.28
CA LEU A 237 -11.00 -15.01 7.70
C LEU A 237 -11.15 -16.24 8.62
N GLU A 238 -11.79 -17.29 8.13
CA GLU A 238 -12.02 -18.51 8.91
C GLU A 238 -10.83 -19.49 8.83
N ASP A 239 -10.22 -19.61 7.65
CA ASP A 239 -9.13 -20.55 7.39
C ASP A 239 -8.21 -20.01 6.29
N ALA A 240 -6.92 -20.33 6.39
CA ALA A 240 -5.90 -19.99 5.40
C ALA A 240 -4.86 -21.11 5.38
N LYS A 241 -4.68 -21.73 4.22
CA LYS A 241 -3.79 -22.88 4.04
C LYS A 241 -2.82 -22.63 2.89
N LEU A 242 -1.55 -22.96 3.10
CA LEU A 242 -0.52 -22.88 2.07
C LEU A 242 -0.95 -23.65 0.81
N ALA A 243 -0.76 -23.02 -0.34
CA ALA A 243 -0.92 -23.61 -1.66
C ALA A 243 0.25 -23.18 -2.56
N VAL A 244 0.43 -23.88 -3.67
CA VAL A 244 1.48 -23.51 -4.63
C VAL A 244 1.21 -22.10 -5.16
N GLY A 245 2.17 -21.18 -4.99
CA GLY A 245 2.04 -19.80 -5.43
C GLY A 245 1.22 -18.89 -4.52
N GLY A 246 0.73 -19.36 -3.36
CA GLY A 246 -0.05 -18.54 -2.45
C GLY A 246 -0.77 -19.35 -1.37
N GLN A 247 -2.08 -19.19 -1.27
CA GLN A 247 -2.89 -19.83 -0.24
C GLN A 247 -4.32 -20.11 -0.72
N ILE A 248 -4.97 -21.07 -0.07
CA ILE A 248 -6.41 -21.29 -0.15
C ILE A 248 -7.05 -20.70 1.09
N VAL A 249 -8.02 -19.79 0.91
CA VAL A 249 -8.71 -19.11 2.00
C VAL A 249 -10.17 -19.53 2.10
N ARG A 250 -10.68 -19.54 3.35
CA ARG A 250 -12.11 -19.56 3.64
C ARG A 250 -12.48 -18.26 4.34
N VAL A 251 -13.45 -17.56 3.79
CA VAL A 251 -13.88 -16.24 4.27
C VAL A 251 -15.37 -16.28 4.56
N ARG A 252 -15.75 -15.82 5.74
CA ARG A 252 -17.13 -15.44 6.02
C ARG A 252 -17.28 -13.95 5.70
N GLY A 253 -17.96 -13.63 4.61
CA GLY A 253 -18.31 -12.25 4.24
C GLY A 253 -19.48 -11.71 5.08
N LEU A 254 -19.93 -10.51 4.72
CA LEU A 254 -21.14 -9.89 5.24
C LEU A 254 -22.40 -10.60 4.73
N ALA A 255 -22.40 -11.03 3.46
CA ALA A 255 -23.58 -11.59 2.81
C ALA A 255 -23.60 -13.12 2.78
N ASP A 256 -22.44 -13.77 2.66
CA ASP A 256 -22.33 -15.24 2.59
C ASP A 256 -20.95 -15.75 3.04
N SER A 257 -20.78 -17.07 3.14
CA SER A 257 -19.49 -17.72 3.37
C SER A 257 -18.93 -18.31 2.07
N TYR A 258 -17.64 -18.09 1.86
CA TYR A 258 -16.90 -18.45 0.66
C TYR A 258 -15.79 -19.42 1.05
N ALA A 259 -15.85 -20.64 0.52
CA ALA A 259 -14.90 -21.69 0.82
C ALA A 259 -13.97 -21.95 -0.35
N ASP A 260 -12.72 -22.24 -0.02
CA ASP A 260 -11.71 -22.79 -0.92
C ASP A 260 -11.30 -21.85 -2.08
N GLU A 261 -11.16 -20.55 -1.80
CA GLU A 261 -10.71 -19.55 -2.77
C GLU A 261 -9.18 -19.49 -2.85
N TYR A 262 -8.65 -19.52 -4.07
CA TYR A 262 -7.21 -19.39 -4.30
C TYR A 262 -6.79 -17.92 -4.33
N LEU A 263 -5.89 -17.55 -3.42
CA LEU A 263 -5.27 -16.24 -3.35
C LEU A 263 -3.76 -16.38 -3.63
N PRO A 264 -3.21 -15.81 -4.72
CA PRO A 264 -1.80 -15.92 -5.08
C PRO A 264 -0.90 -14.98 -4.28
N LEU A 265 -1.13 -14.89 -2.96
CA LEU A 265 -0.36 -14.07 -2.03
C LEU A 265 -0.01 -14.91 -0.80
N TYR A 266 1.21 -14.79 -0.30
CA TYR A 266 1.65 -15.51 0.90
C TYR A 266 1.35 -14.74 2.19
N GLY A 267 1.24 -15.45 3.31
CA GLY A 267 1.05 -14.87 4.63
C GLY A 267 -0.42 -14.75 5.04
N ARG A 268 -0.73 -15.13 6.28
CA ARG A 268 -2.10 -15.09 6.83
C ARG A 268 -2.72 -13.70 6.76
N HIS A 269 -1.92 -12.66 6.97
CA HIS A 269 -2.36 -11.26 6.88
C HIS A 269 -2.90 -10.88 5.49
N GLN A 270 -2.48 -11.57 4.41
CA GLN A 270 -3.08 -11.36 3.08
C GLN A 270 -4.45 -12.00 2.95
N GLY A 271 -4.69 -13.15 3.60
CA GLY A 271 -6.04 -13.70 3.74
C GLY A 271 -6.97 -12.78 4.53
N GLU A 272 -6.46 -12.11 5.57
CA GLU A 272 -7.20 -11.10 6.33
C GLU A 272 -7.51 -9.86 5.49
N ASN A 273 -6.54 -9.38 4.70
CA ASN A 273 -6.77 -8.33 3.70
C ASN A 273 -7.83 -8.75 2.67
N ALA A 274 -7.85 -10.02 2.26
CA ALA A 274 -8.84 -10.52 1.32
C ALA A 274 -10.25 -10.62 1.93
N ALA A 275 -10.35 -10.99 3.22
CA ALA A 275 -11.63 -10.94 3.93
C ALA A 275 -12.18 -9.52 4.05
N LEU A 276 -11.30 -8.54 4.33
CA LEU A 276 -11.65 -7.11 4.31
C LEU A 276 -12.07 -6.64 2.92
N ALA A 277 -11.40 -7.10 1.88
CA ALA A 277 -11.74 -6.78 0.50
C ALA A 277 -13.12 -7.32 0.09
N ILE A 278 -13.44 -8.58 0.44
CA ILE A 278 -14.78 -9.16 0.23
C ILE A 278 -15.84 -8.28 0.90
N ALA A 279 -15.66 -7.93 2.18
CA ALA A 279 -16.63 -7.11 2.90
C ALA A 279 -16.81 -5.72 2.26
N ALA A 280 -15.72 -5.11 1.74
CA ALA A 280 -15.78 -3.84 1.03
C ALA A 280 -16.56 -3.95 -0.29
N VAL A 281 -16.31 -5.00 -1.08
CA VAL A 281 -16.98 -5.22 -2.37
C VAL A 281 -18.47 -5.57 -2.17
N GLU A 282 -18.80 -6.40 -1.19
CA GLU A 282 -20.20 -6.69 -0.83
C GLU A 282 -20.93 -5.42 -0.37
N SER A 283 -20.27 -4.56 0.41
CA SER A 283 -20.81 -3.26 0.83
C SER A 283 -21.06 -2.34 -0.36
N LEU A 284 -20.13 -2.32 -1.32
CA LEU A 284 -20.19 -1.47 -2.49
C LEU A 284 -21.29 -1.91 -3.48
N ILE A 285 -21.33 -3.18 -3.87
CA ILE A 285 -22.20 -3.68 -4.96
C ILE A 285 -23.56 -4.14 -4.43
N GLY A 286 -23.57 -4.70 -3.22
CA GLY A 286 -24.70 -5.42 -2.66
C GLY A 286 -25.27 -4.84 -1.38
N ASP A 287 -24.81 -3.67 -0.95
CA ASP A 287 -25.17 -3.06 0.34
C ASP A 287 -24.91 -3.99 1.55
N GLY A 288 -23.89 -4.86 1.43
CA GLY A 288 -23.53 -5.88 2.42
C GLY A 288 -24.47 -7.09 2.47
N ARG A 289 -25.42 -7.21 1.53
CA ARG A 289 -26.48 -8.23 1.54
C ARG A 289 -26.48 -9.17 0.34
N GLN A 290 -25.84 -8.77 -0.74
CA GLN A 290 -25.70 -9.59 -1.94
C GLN A 290 -24.34 -10.27 -1.95
N ARG A 291 -24.34 -11.60 -2.08
CA ARG A 291 -23.11 -12.37 -2.25
C ARG A 291 -22.42 -12.05 -3.57
N ILE A 292 -21.10 -12.16 -3.58
CA ILE A 292 -20.31 -12.14 -4.82
C ILE A 292 -20.54 -13.46 -5.56
N ALA A 293 -20.78 -13.39 -6.88
CA ALA A 293 -20.96 -14.57 -7.71
C ALA A 293 -19.68 -15.43 -7.74
N ASP A 294 -19.83 -16.75 -7.84
CA ASP A 294 -18.70 -17.67 -7.68
C ASP A 294 -17.63 -17.48 -8.75
N ASP A 295 -18.03 -17.31 -10.00
CA ASP A 295 -17.14 -17.03 -11.13
C ASP A 295 -16.39 -15.70 -10.97
N VAL A 296 -17.10 -14.63 -10.63
CA VAL A 296 -16.51 -13.31 -10.36
C VAL A 296 -15.51 -13.36 -9.22
N ARG A 297 -15.86 -14.05 -8.13
CA ARG A 297 -14.98 -14.19 -6.97
C ARG A 297 -13.72 -14.96 -7.33
N THR A 298 -13.86 -16.14 -7.94
CA THR A 298 -12.70 -16.97 -8.31
C THR A 298 -11.78 -16.24 -9.29
N GLU A 299 -12.33 -15.53 -10.29
CA GLU A 299 -11.54 -14.71 -11.22
C GLU A 299 -10.82 -13.56 -10.48
N GLY A 300 -11.54 -12.77 -9.70
CA GLY A 300 -10.99 -11.62 -9.00
C GLY A 300 -9.91 -12.00 -7.98
N PHE A 301 -10.08 -13.11 -7.26
CA PHE A 301 -9.06 -13.63 -6.35
C PHE A 301 -7.81 -14.13 -7.08
N ALA A 302 -7.99 -14.93 -8.15
CA ALA A 302 -6.88 -15.49 -8.90
C ALA A 302 -6.06 -14.42 -9.64
N ALA A 303 -6.69 -13.30 -10.02
CA ALA A 303 -6.04 -12.16 -10.67
C ALA A 303 -5.42 -11.13 -9.71
N ALA A 304 -5.69 -11.24 -8.40
CA ALA A 304 -5.19 -10.28 -7.42
C ALA A 304 -3.65 -10.33 -7.32
N THR A 305 -3.02 -9.15 -7.27
CA THR A 305 -1.56 -9.03 -7.13
C THR A 305 -1.22 -8.03 -6.03
N SER A 306 -0.06 -8.21 -5.38
CA SER A 306 0.49 -7.22 -4.44
C SER A 306 2.02 -7.19 -4.55
N PRO A 307 2.57 -6.49 -5.56
CA PRO A 307 4.01 -6.39 -5.75
C PRO A 307 4.74 -5.91 -4.48
N GLY A 308 5.91 -6.50 -4.20
CA GLY A 308 6.71 -6.18 -3.02
C GLY A 308 6.07 -6.60 -1.68
N ARG A 309 5.19 -7.60 -1.66
CA ARG A 309 4.63 -8.22 -0.44
C ARG A 309 4.85 -9.72 -0.48
N LEU A 310 5.85 -10.21 0.28
CA LEU A 310 6.36 -11.59 0.20
C LEU A 310 6.52 -12.10 -1.24
N GLN A 311 7.01 -11.22 -2.12
CA GLN A 311 7.11 -11.51 -3.55
C GLN A 311 8.36 -12.33 -3.82
N LEU A 312 8.20 -13.48 -4.47
CA LEU A 312 9.31 -14.26 -5.00
C LEU A 312 9.98 -13.54 -6.18
N ILE A 313 11.27 -13.27 -6.05
CA ILE A 313 12.09 -12.61 -7.09
C ILE A 313 13.23 -13.50 -7.61
N GLY A 314 13.54 -14.61 -6.92
CA GLY A 314 14.55 -15.60 -7.33
C GLY A 314 14.30 -16.95 -6.68
N THR A 315 14.69 -18.05 -7.34
CA THR A 315 14.58 -19.46 -6.85
C THR A 315 15.91 -20.18 -6.68
N GLU A 316 17.01 -19.60 -7.18
CA GLU A 316 18.36 -20.17 -7.10
C GLU A 316 19.38 -19.06 -6.71
N PRO A 317 19.57 -18.79 -5.41
CA PRO A 317 18.78 -19.25 -4.25
C PRO A 317 17.41 -18.55 -4.15
N THR A 318 16.54 -19.05 -3.26
CA THR A 318 15.23 -18.43 -3.00
C THR A 318 15.41 -17.03 -2.41
N ALA A 319 14.83 -16.03 -3.07
CA ALA A 319 14.86 -14.64 -2.64
C ALA A 319 13.46 -14.02 -2.69
N LEU A 320 13.06 -13.44 -1.56
CA LEU A 320 11.78 -12.76 -1.36
C LEU A 320 11.98 -11.25 -1.18
N VAL A 321 10.97 -10.46 -1.54
CA VAL A 321 10.88 -9.02 -1.23
C VAL A 321 9.61 -8.75 -0.45
N ASP A 322 9.72 -8.02 0.66
CA ASP A 322 8.59 -7.56 1.45
C ASP A 322 8.71 -6.09 1.86
N GLY A 323 7.58 -5.38 1.91
CA GLY A 323 7.51 -3.96 2.25
C GLY A 323 7.42 -3.65 3.74
N ALA A 324 7.63 -4.63 4.63
CA ALA A 324 7.68 -4.42 6.07
C ALA A 324 8.74 -3.37 6.43
N HIS A 325 8.31 -2.25 7.01
CA HIS A 325 9.17 -1.10 7.36
C HIS A 325 8.82 -0.49 8.72
N ASN A 326 8.00 -1.20 9.51
CA ASN A 326 7.63 -0.87 10.88
C ASN A 326 7.48 -2.16 11.69
N PRO A 327 7.46 -2.11 13.04
CA PRO A 327 7.38 -3.31 13.88
C PRO A 327 6.16 -4.20 13.58
N HIS A 328 5.01 -3.60 13.31
CA HIS A 328 3.79 -4.35 12.96
C HIS A 328 3.96 -5.15 11.65
N GLY A 329 4.56 -4.55 10.63
CA GLY A 329 4.88 -5.22 9.37
C GLY A 329 5.91 -6.33 9.55
N ALA A 330 6.96 -6.10 10.34
CA ALA A 330 7.98 -7.13 10.61
C ALA A 330 7.41 -8.34 11.36
N ARG A 331 6.51 -8.15 12.32
CA ARG A 331 5.79 -9.28 12.96
C ARG A 331 5.01 -10.11 11.94
N ALA A 332 4.30 -9.45 11.03
CA ALA A 332 3.55 -10.13 9.97
C ALA A 332 4.48 -10.87 8.99
N LEU A 333 5.63 -10.28 8.67
CA LEU A 333 6.67 -10.91 7.85
C LEU A 333 7.22 -12.16 8.54
N VAL A 334 7.68 -12.04 9.79
CA VAL A 334 8.25 -13.16 10.56
C VAL A 334 7.28 -14.32 10.70
N ALA A 335 6.02 -14.04 11.04
CA ALA A 335 4.99 -15.07 11.11
C ALA A 335 4.82 -15.78 9.75
N ALA A 336 4.77 -15.01 8.65
CA ALA A 336 4.61 -15.59 7.33
C ALA A 336 5.84 -16.40 6.87
N LEU A 337 7.06 -15.96 7.17
CA LEU A 337 8.28 -16.71 6.86
C LEU A 337 8.27 -18.09 7.56
N GLY A 338 7.81 -18.15 8.82
CA GLY A 338 7.71 -19.41 9.56
C GLY A 338 6.54 -20.31 9.17
N GLU A 339 5.42 -19.74 8.69
CA GLU A 339 4.21 -20.50 8.35
C GLU A 339 4.17 -20.98 6.89
N TYR A 340 4.74 -20.23 5.96
CA TYR A 340 4.56 -20.44 4.51
C TYR A 340 5.80 -20.97 3.79
N PHE A 341 6.96 -21.00 4.46
CA PHE A 341 8.23 -21.40 3.85
C PHE A 341 9.00 -22.39 4.74
N ASP A 342 9.60 -23.43 4.14
CA ASP A 342 10.38 -24.46 4.83
C ASP A 342 11.89 -24.21 4.70
N PHE A 343 12.37 -23.12 5.32
CA PHE A 343 13.80 -22.78 5.41
C PHE A 343 14.25 -22.73 6.87
N ASP A 344 15.48 -23.17 7.13
CA ASP A 344 16.06 -23.21 8.47
C ASP A 344 16.81 -21.92 8.82
N GLU A 345 17.37 -21.25 7.80
CA GLU A 345 18.21 -20.08 7.95
C GLU A 345 17.79 -18.96 6.98
N TRP A 346 17.61 -17.74 7.50
CA TRP A 346 17.27 -16.56 6.69
C TRP A 346 18.39 -15.52 6.69
N GLY A 347 18.77 -15.11 5.49
CA GLY A 347 19.56 -13.92 5.24
C GLY A 347 18.61 -12.74 5.05
N VAL A 348 18.68 -11.75 5.94
CA VAL A 348 17.82 -10.56 5.86
C VAL A 348 18.62 -9.41 5.26
N VAL A 349 18.28 -9.02 4.04
CA VAL A 349 18.80 -7.78 3.42
C VAL A 349 17.92 -6.64 3.91
N LEU A 350 18.48 -5.74 4.72
CA LEU A 350 17.73 -4.73 5.44
C LEU A 350 18.26 -3.33 5.13
N GLY A 351 17.36 -2.47 4.66
CA GLY A 351 17.57 -1.03 4.59
C GLY A 351 16.28 -0.32 4.96
N ALA A 352 16.38 0.75 5.74
CA ALA A 352 15.23 1.43 6.32
C ALA A 352 15.34 2.95 6.15
N MET A 353 14.20 3.63 6.11
CA MET A 353 14.18 5.09 6.11
C MET A 353 14.52 5.62 7.51
N ALA A 354 15.27 6.72 7.59
CA ALA A 354 15.75 7.30 8.84
C ALA A 354 14.61 7.79 9.76
N ASP A 355 13.42 8.05 9.21
CA ASP A 355 12.23 8.47 9.97
C ASP A 355 11.44 7.30 10.60
N LYS A 356 11.89 6.05 10.43
CA LYS A 356 11.20 4.84 10.93
C LYS A 356 11.84 4.30 12.22
N ASP A 357 11.08 3.48 12.96
CA ASP A 357 11.56 2.79 14.17
C ASP A 357 12.46 1.60 13.79
N ILE A 358 13.70 1.90 13.39
CA ILE A 358 14.70 0.89 13.01
C ILE A 358 14.97 -0.11 14.16
N PRO A 359 15.17 0.32 15.42
CA PRO A 359 15.39 -0.63 16.52
C PRO A 359 14.17 -1.54 16.78
N GLY A 360 12.96 -0.99 16.70
CA GLY A 360 11.73 -1.78 16.83
C GLY A 360 11.55 -2.77 15.67
N LEU A 361 11.82 -2.35 14.44
CA LEU A 361 11.79 -3.20 13.25
C LEU A 361 12.75 -4.39 13.41
N ILE A 362 14.02 -4.12 13.73
CA ILE A 362 15.05 -5.15 13.89
C ILE A 362 14.68 -6.12 15.00
N ARG A 363 14.20 -5.61 16.16
CA ARG A 363 13.80 -6.45 17.30
C ARG A 363 12.79 -7.53 16.90
N GLU A 364 11.84 -7.19 16.03
CA GLU A 364 10.84 -8.14 15.54
C GLU A 364 11.43 -9.14 14.54
N LEU A 365 12.46 -8.77 13.78
CA LEU A 365 13.14 -9.63 12.79
C LEU A 365 14.18 -10.59 13.41
N VAL A 366 14.73 -10.28 14.59
CA VAL A 366 15.74 -11.11 15.28
C VAL A 366 15.40 -12.61 15.30
N PRO A 367 14.16 -13.05 15.62
CA PRO A 367 13.86 -14.48 15.79
C PRO A 367 14.10 -15.35 14.56
N VAL A 368 14.05 -14.78 13.35
CA VAL A 368 14.24 -15.52 12.08
C VAL A 368 15.60 -15.24 11.44
N THR A 369 16.27 -14.17 11.84
CA THR A 369 17.46 -13.68 11.15
C THR A 369 18.69 -14.49 11.54
N THR A 370 19.26 -15.22 10.57
CA THR A 370 20.55 -15.92 10.74
C THR A 370 21.71 -14.98 10.44
N HIS A 371 21.60 -14.21 9.36
CA HIS A 371 22.57 -13.19 8.96
C HIS A 371 21.84 -11.94 8.50
N LEU A 372 22.36 -10.76 8.84
CA LEU A 372 21.78 -9.48 8.42
C LEU A 372 22.74 -8.77 7.45
N PHE A 373 22.26 -8.47 6.26
CA PHE A 373 22.97 -7.70 5.24
C PHE A 373 22.40 -6.28 5.26
N ALA A 374 23.04 -5.39 6.03
CA ALA A 374 22.63 -4.00 6.16
C ALA A 374 23.01 -3.24 4.90
N THR A 375 22.08 -2.43 4.38
CA THR A 375 22.30 -1.59 3.20
C THR A 375 21.39 -0.36 3.24
N GLU A 376 21.51 0.49 2.23
CA GLU A 376 20.73 1.71 2.07
C GLU A 376 20.03 1.71 0.70
N ALA A 377 18.86 2.33 0.64
CA ALA A 377 18.16 2.57 -0.61
C ALA A 377 18.66 3.88 -1.26
N ASP A 378 18.50 4.03 -2.57
CA ASP A 378 18.89 5.23 -3.32
C ASP A 378 17.95 6.40 -3.03
N SER A 379 18.13 7.00 -1.85
CA SER A 379 17.30 8.08 -1.33
C SER A 379 17.99 8.79 -0.18
N GLU A 380 17.93 10.13 -0.20
CA GLU A 380 18.40 10.98 0.91
C GLU A 380 17.67 10.71 2.24
N ARG A 381 16.52 10.03 2.19
CA ARG A 381 15.75 9.62 3.38
C ARG A 381 16.21 8.30 3.97
N SER A 382 17.06 7.54 3.27
CA SER A 382 17.56 6.27 3.78
C SER A 382 18.46 6.51 5.00
N ALA A 383 18.30 5.68 6.03
CA ALA A 383 19.38 5.52 6.99
C ALA A 383 20.57 4.87 6.28
N SER A 384 21.76 5.17 6.78
CA SER A 384 22.98 4.58 6.24
C SER A 384 23.08 3.09 6.57
N ALA A 385 23.82 2.34 5.74
CA ALA A 385 24.09 0.93 6.00
C ALA A 385 24.72 0.69 7.39
N ASP A 386 25.59 1.61 7.83
CA ASP A 386 26.26 1.55 9.14
C ASP A 386 25.26 1.75 10.29
N GLU A 387 24.33 2.71 10.19
CA GLU A 387 23.30 2.92 11.22
C GLU A 387 22.38 1.69 11.39
N VAL A 388 22.03 1.03 10.29
CA VAL A 388 21.24 -0.21 10.31
C VAL A 388 22.05 -1.36 10.92
N ALA A 389 23.34 -1.48 10.57
CA ALA A 389 24.25 -2.47 11.14
C ALA A 389 24.42 -2.27 12.66
N ASP A 390 24.72 -1.07 13.11
CA ASP A 390 24.88 -0.74 14.53
C ASP A 390 23.63 -1.12 15.35
N ALA A 391 22.44 -0.80 14.83
CA ALA A 391 21.17 -1.17 15.48
C ALA A 391 20.96 -2.70 15.54
N ALA A 392 21.43 -3.43 14.52
CA ALA A 392 21.40 -4.89 14.48
C ALA A 392 22.38 -5.52 15.49
N GLU A 393 23.60 -4.97 15.62
CA GLU A 393 24.59 -5.41 16.60
C GLU A 393 24.07 -5.24 18.04
N VAL A 394 23.45 -4.11 18.34
CA VAL A 394 22.81 -3.85 19.65
C VAL A 394 21.72 -4.89 19.96
N SER A 395 21.06 -5.41 18.93
CA SER A 395 20.04 -6.46 19.03
C SER A 395 20.62 -7.88 19.08
N GLY A 396 21.94 -8.03 19.09
CA GLY A 396 22.64 -9.31 19.19
C GLY A 396 22.83 -10.05 17.87
N LEU A 397 22.54 -9.41 16.73
CA LEU A 397 22.80 -9.96 15.41
C LEU A 397 24.25 -9.73 15.00
N ARG A 398 24.69 -10.43 13.95
CA ARG A 398 26.00 -10.23 13.30
C ARG A 398 25.78 -9.66 11.90
N PRO A 399 25.72 -8.34 11.75
CA PRO A 399 25.47 -7.73 10.45
C PRO A 399 26.74 -7.65 9.61
N THR A 400 26.55 -7.48 8.31
CA THR A 400 27.55 -6.95 7.37
C THR A 400 26.95 -5.75 6.66
N ALA A 401 27.69 -4.64 6.60
CA ALA A 401 27.25 -3.43 5.92
C ALA A 401 27.72 -3.41 4.46
N HIS A 402 26.83 -3.00 3.56
CA HIS A 402 27.04 -2.93 2.12
C HIS A 402 26.52 -1.59 1.58
N PRO A 403 27.27 -0.92 0.69
CA PRO A 403 26.97 0.45 0.30
C PRO A 403 25.77 0.60 -0.63
N ASN A 404 25.28 -0.50 -1.22
CA ASN A 404 24.11 -0.50 -2.09
C ASN A 404 23.48 -1.89 -2.17
N ILE A 405 22.27 -1.94 -2.71
CA ILE A 405 21.49 -3.17 -2.87
C ILE A 405 22.18 -4.24 -3.73
N VAL A 406 23.01 -3.86 -4.71
CA VAL A 406 23.70 -4.81 -5.59
C VAL A 406 24.71 -5.61 -4.77
N ASP A 407 25.60 -4.91 -4.06
CA ASP A 407 26.60 -5.54 -3.20
C ASP A 407 25.97 -6.38 -2.07
N ALA A 408 24.89 -5.86 -1.47
CA ALA A 408 24.15 -6.57 -0.42
C ALA A 408 23.50 -7.86 -0.93
N MET A 409 22.87 -7.81 -2.12
CA MET A 409 22.21 -8.98 -2.72
C MET A 409 23.23 -10.00 -3.21
N ASP A 410 24.37 -9.59 -3.76
CA ASP A 410 25.43 -10.51 -4.15
C ASP A 410 25.96 -11.28 -2.94
N ALA A 411 26.31 -10.58 -1.86
CA ALA A 411 26.74 -11.20 -0.61
C ALA A 411 25.68 -12.14 0.00
N ALA A 412 24.41 -11.73 -0.03
CA ALA A 412 23.31 -12.54 0.48
C ALA A 412 23.09 -13.81 -0.35
N ARG A 413 23.21 -13.72 -1.68
CA ARG A 413 23.07 -14.85 -2.60
C ARG A 413 24.23 -15.82 -2.50
N GLU A 414 25.46 -15.33 -2.35
CA GLU A 414 26.62 -16.18 -2.07
C GLU A 414 26.42 -16.95 -0.76
N TRP A 415 26.05 -16.25 0.32
CA TRP A 415 25.77 -16.88 1.62
C TRP A 415 24.66 -17.94 1.55
N ALA A 416 23.58 -17.65 0.82
CA ALA A 416 22.45 -18.57 0.70
C ALA A 416 22.80 -19.79 -0.18
N ALA A 417 23.66 -19.65 -1.19
CA ALA A 417 24.10 -20.77 -2.03
C ALA A 417 24.97 -21.80 -1.27
N GLU A 418 25.55 -21.43 -0.13
CA GLU A 418 26.37 -22.32 0.70
C GLU A 418 25.55 -23.32 1.55
N GLY A 419 24.22 -23.17 1.63
CA GLY A 419 23.36 -24.02 2.47
C GLY A 419 22.06 -24.42 1.78
N GLU A 420 21.69 -25.71 1.86
CA GLU A 420 20.51 -26.25 1.16
C GLU A 420 19.16 -25.69 1.66
N LYS A 421 19.11 -25.18 2.89
CA LYS A 421 17.90 -24.61 3.52
C LYS A 421 18.07 -23.14 3.90
N ARG A 422 18.87 -22.39 3.12
CA ARG A 422 19.03 -20.94 3.25
C ARG A 422 18.18 -20.20 2.23
N ALA A 423 17.54 -19.12 2.68
CA ALA A 423 16.80 -18.21 1.81
C ALA A 423 17.06 -16.75 2.19
N ILE A 424 16.70 -15.86 1.28
CA ILE A 424 16.91 -14.41 1.43
C ILE A 424 15.56 -13.73 1.50
N VAL A 425 15.45 -12.72 2.36
CA VAL A 425 14.34 -11.77 2.35
C VAL A 425 14.88 -10.35 2.37
N VAL A 426 14.43 -9.53 1.43
CA VAL A 426 14.68 -8.08 1.38
C VAL A 426 13.52 -7.38 2.08
N ALA A 427 13.82 -6.53 3.07
CA ALA A 427 12.81 -5.81 3.83
C ALA A 427 13.33 -4.45 4.33
N GLY A 428 12.47 -3.72 5.06
CA GLY A 428 12.78 -2.46 5.73
C GLY A 428 12.35 -1.21 4.99
N SER A 429 12.17 -1.29 3.67
CA SER A 429 11.72 -0.18 2.84
C SER A 429 11.04 -0.68 1.56
N ILE A 430 9.97 -0.01 1.16
CA ILE A 430 9.33 -0.26 -0.13
C ILE A 430 10.27 0.11 -1.30
N LEU A 431 11.06 1.18 -1.14
CA LEU A 431 12.03 1.61 -2.15
C LEU A 431 13.11 0.55 -2.39
N LEU A 432 13.71 0.04 -1.30
CA LEU A 432 14.71 -1.03 -1.37
C LEU A 432 14.13 -2.30 -2.01
N GLY A 433 12.88 -2.65 -1.70
CA GLY A 433 12.18 -3.74 -2.35
C GLY A 433 12.00 -3.53 -3.86
N GLY A 434 11.69 -2.30 -4.28
CA GLY A 434 11.60 -1.91 -5.69
C GLY A 434 12.94 -2.06 -6.43
N GLU A 435 14.03 -1.60 -5.82
CA GLU A 435 15.38 -1.75 -6.35
C GLU A 435 15.78 -3.24 -6.49
N ALA A 436 15.49 -4.06 -5.47
CA ALA A 436 15.74 -5.50 -5.53
C ALA A 436 14.94 -6.21 -6.64
N ILE A 437 13.67 -5.82 -6.84
CA ILE A 437 12.83 -6.33 -7.95
C ILE A 437 13.42 -5.92 -9.30
N ALA A 438 13.89 -4.67 -9.44
CA ALA A 438 14.51 -4.18 -10.66
C ALA A 438 15.82 -4.93 -10.96
N LEU A 439 16.67 -5.11 -9.95
CA LEU A 439 17.92 -5.87 -10.04
C LEU A 439 17.66 -7.29 -10.52
N ALA A 440 16.73 -8.01 -9.88
CA ALA A 440 16.37 -9.38 -10.26
C ALA A 440 15.88 -9.51 -11.72
N ARG A 441 15.20 -8.47 -12.24
CA ARG A 441 14.77 -8.41 -13.65
C ARG A 441 15.96 -8.24 -14.59
N VAL A 442 16.86 -7.32 -14.28
CA VAL A 442 18.05 -7.01 -15.10
C VAL A 442 18.99 -8.22 -15.17
N GLU A 443 19.19 -8.88 -14.03
CA GLU A 443 20.04 -10.07 -13.89
C GLU A 443 19.38 -11.37 -14.38
N GLY A 444 18.08 -11.34 -14.72
CA GLY A 444 17.36 -12.50 -15.25
C GLY A 444 17.23 -13.66 -14.26
N TRP A 445 16.99 -13.37 -12.98
CA TRP A 445 16.82 -14.42 -11.96
C TRP A 445 15.60 -15.29 -12.25
N LYS A 446 15.75 -16.61 -12.05
CA LYS A 446 14.67 -17.59 -12.24
C LYS A 446 13.57 -17.37 -11.20
N ARG A 447 12.31 -17.32 -11.64
CA ARG A 447 11.12 -17.10 -10.78
C ARG A 447 10.26 -18.34 -10.67
#